data_AF-A0A9P6YYH0-F1
#
_entry.id   AF-A0A9P6YYH0-F1
#
_cell.length_a   1.000
_cell.length_b   1.000
_cell.length_c   1.000
_cell.angle_alpha   90.00
_cell.angle_beta   90.00
_cell.angle_gamma   90.00
#
_symmetry.space_group_name_H-M   'P 1'
#
loop_
_entity.id
_entity.type
_entity.pdbx_description
1 polymer ?
#
loop_
_entity_poly.entity_id
_entity_poly.type
_entity_poly.pdbx_seq_one_letter_code
_entity_poly.pdbx_strand_id
1 'polypeptide(L)'
;MSVDKALLEDNNYALDPSGCTAVATLITDDNHIIVANAGDSRAIISIAGRAKPLSFDHKPTNETEMERIIKAGGFVEFGRVNGNLALSRAIGDFEFKQSENLSAEEQVVTCNPDLIEHEITKDDEFIVLACDGIWDCMTNQEVVDFVHKGIKLGKRLEEICEDMMDHCVADEQTTNGLGYDNMSVIIVGILNGKSQQEWYNAIKKTSTVSVPNSPCSSTPSSPKVDRNNDLDKKEEGRKEEGRKEEGRKEEGRKEEGKEKEKSS
;
A
#
# COMPACT_ATOMS: atom_id res chain seq x y z
N MET A 1 -14.95 -15.82 6.74
CA MET A 1 -14.56 -14.97 7.89
C MET A 1 -15.79 -14.35 8.54
N SER A 2 -15.83 -14.25 9.86
CA SER A 2 -17.01 -13.87 10.65
C SER A 2 -17.37 -12.39 10.58
N VAL A 3 -16.39 -11.49 10.43
CA VAL A 3 -16.63 -10.03 10.39
C VAL A 3 -17.38 -9.59 9.14
N ASP A 4 -16.89 -9.96 7.95
CA ASP A 4 -17.56 -9.68 6.67
C ASP A 4 -18.97 -10.27 6.62
N LYS A 5 -19.14 -11.49 7.16
CA LYS A 5 -20.46 -12.12 7.26
C LYS A 5 -21.41 -11.31 8.16
N ALA A 6 -20.92 -10.86 9.32
CA ALA A 6 -21.71 -10.03 10.23
C ALA A 6 -22.11 -8.68 9.59
N LEU A 7 -21.21 -8.07 8.80
CA LEU A 7 -21.50 -6.84 8.06
C LEU A 7 -22.55 -7.04 6.96
N LEU A 8 -22.48 -8.14 6.21
CA LEU A 8 -23.49 -8.47 5.19
C LEU A 8 -24.86 -8.80 5.77
N GLU A 9 -24.91 -9.36 6.99
CA GLU A 9 -26.15 -9.66 7.70
C GLU A 9 -26.83 -8.40 8.28
N ASP A 10 -26.11 -7.28 8.41
CA ASP A 10 -26.66 -6.01 8.86
C ASP A 10 -27.25 -5.22 7.67
N ASN A 11 -28.57 -5.03 7.68
CA ASN A 11 -29.30 -4.31 6.63
C ASN A 11 -28.83 -2.86 6.41
N ASN A 12 -28.16 -2.24 7.39
CA ASN A 12 -27.61 -0.89 7.22
C ASN A 12 -26.35 -0.88 6.35
N TYR A 13 -25.61 -1.99 6.29
CA TYR A 13 -24.30 -2.09 5.63
C TYR A 13 -24.29 -3.07 4.44
N ALA A 14 -25.34 -3.88 4.26
CA ALA A 14 -25.41 -4.91 3.21
C ALA A 14 -25.25 -4.37 1.77
N LEU A 15 -25.55 -3.08 1.53
CA LEU A 15 -25.38 -2.41 0.24
C LEU A 15 -24.29 -1.34 0.25
N ASP A 16 -23.53 -1.23 1.34
CA ASP A 16 -22.44 -0.27 1.46
C ASP A 16 -21.21 -0.80 0.69
N PRO A 17 -20.72 -0.08 -0.34
CA PRO A 17 -19.57 -0.52 -1.12
C PRO A 17 -18.23 -0.26 -0.40
N SER A 18 -18.24 0.36 0.79
CA SER A 18 -17.02 0.72 1.49
C SER A 18 -16.22 -0.49 1.98
N GLY A 19 -14.93 -0.23 2.18
CA GLY A 19 -14.02 -1.13 2.84
C GLY A 19 -13.09 -0.37 3.76
N CYS A 20 -12.42 -1.10 4.65
CA CYS A 20 -11.40 -0.55 5.52
C CYS A 20 -10.25 -1.52 5.72
N THR A 21 -9.07 -0.94 5.95
CA THR A 21 -7.92 -1.68 6.46
C THR A 21 -8.07 -1.89 7.96
N ALA A 22 -7.36 -2.87 8.49
CA ALA A 22 -7.29 -3.11 9.92
C ALA A 22 -5.89 -3.57 10.31
N VAL A 23 -5.24 -2.77 11.16
CA VAL A 23 -4.08 -3.20 11.94
C VAL A 23 -4.46 -3.16 13.41
N ALA A 24 -4.31 -4.29 14.10
CA ALA A 24 -4.70 -4.44 15.49
C ALA A 24 -3.58 -5.09 16.29
N THR A 25 -3.36 -4.60 17.52
CA THR A 25 -2.36 -5.12 18.44
C THR A 25 -3.04 -5.61 19.71
N LEU A 26 -2.79 -6.87 20.08
CA LEU A 26 -3.18 -7.47 21.36
C LEU A 26 -1.93 -7.66 22.22
N ILE A 27 -1.95 -7.07 23.42
CA ILE A 27 -0.93 -7.30 24.45
C ILE A 27 -1.52 -8.24 25.50
N THR A 28 -0.82 -9.31 25.80
CA THR A 28 -1.28 -10.42 26.65
C THR A 28 -0.61 -10.39 28.03
N ASP A 29 -1.24 -11.03 29.01
CA ASP A 29 -0.73 -11.09 30.39
C ASP A 29 0.57 -11.90 30.53
N ASP A 30 0.90 -12.75 29.55
CA ASP A 30 2.14 -13.54 29.50
C ASP A 30 3.24 -12.86 28.67
N ASN A 31 3.15 -11.54 28.50
CA ASN A 31 4.14 -10.68 27.83
C ASN A 31 4.34 -10.97 26.33
N HIS A 32 3.28 -11.33 25.60
CA HIS A 32 3.30 -11.38 24.14
C HIS A 32 2.54 -10.21 23.52
N ILE A 33 3.07 -9.70 22.41
CA ILE A 33 2.41 -8.79 21.49
C ILE A 33 2.01 -9.61 20.26
N ILE A 34 0.72 -9.63 19.95
CA ILE A 34 0.19 -10.25 18.73
C ILE A 34 -0.36 -9.12 17.86
N VAL A 35 0.18 -8.97 16.66
CA VAL A 35 -0.28 -8.00 15.67
C VAL A 35 -0.98 -8.73 14.54
N ALA A 36 -2.22 -8.31 14.26
CA ALA A 36 -3.01 -8.76 13.12
C ALA A 36 -3.12 -7.61 12.10
N ASN A 37 -2.77 -7.87 10.84
CA ASN A 37 -2.87 -6.88 9.78
C ASN A 37 -3.65 -7.39 8.56
N ALA A 38 -4.61 -6.62 8.07
CA ALA A 38 -5.28 -6.79 6.79
C ALA A 38 -5.39 -5.41 6.11
N GLY A 39 -4.59 -5.18 5.08
CA GLY A 39 -4.45 -3.89 4.40
C GLY A 39 -3.04 -3.30 4.51
N ASP A 40 -2.92 -2.01 4.30
CA ASP A 40 -1.66 -1.25 4.23
C ASP A 40 -1.47 -0.21 5.35
N SER A 41 -2.36 -0.20 6.34
CA SER A 41 -1.97 0.28 7.67
C SER A 41 -0.84 -0.60 8.22
N ARG A 42 0.02 -0.03 9.07
CA ARG A 42 1.23 -0.73 9.55
C ARG A 42 1.48 -0.52 11.03
N ALA A 43 2.02 -1.56 11.67
CA ALA A 43 2.53 -1.54 13.02
C ALA A 43 4.02 -1.85 13.08
N ILE A 44 4.74 -1.12 13.94
CA ILE A 44 6.16 -1.33 14.22
C ILE A 44 6.41 -1.29 15.73
N ILE A 45 7.53 -1.88 16.17
CA ILE A 45 8.04 -1.76 17.53
C ILE A 45 9.44 -1.14 17.51
N SER A 46 9.70 -0.27 18.48
CA SER A 46 11.04 0.25 18.74
C SER A 46 11.74 -0.63 19.77
N ILE A 47 12.94 -1.11 19.42
CA ILE A 47 13.78 -1.95 20.27
C ILE A 47 15.15 -1.31 20.35
N ALA A 48 15.49 -0.78 21.53
CA ALA A 48 16.72 -0.04 21.78
C ALA A 48 17.04 0.98 20.65
N GLY A 49 16.05 1.78 20.24
CA GLY A 49 16.21 2.80 19.21
C GLY A 49 16.18 2.31 17.76
N ARG A 50 15.89 1.02 17.51
CA ARG A 50 15.75 0.46 16.15
C ARG A 50 14.33 0.00 15.87
N ALA A 51 13.83 0.32 14.68
CA ALA A 51 12.54 -0.15 14.22
C ALA A 51 12.58 -1.63 13.84
N LYS A 52 11.65 -2.42 14.36
CA LYS A 52 11.31 -3.77 13.88
C LYS A 52 9.86 -3.76 13.39
N PRO A 53 9.58 -4.18 12.15
CA PRO A 53 8.20 -4.30 11.67
C PRO A 53 7.45 -5.38 12.47
N LEU A 54 6.20 -5.09 12.82
CA LEU A 54 5.24 -6.04 13.39
C LEU A 54 4.07 -6.34 12.42
N SER A 55 4.07 -5.73 11.24
CA SER A 55 3.22 -6.10 10.13
C SER A 55 3.90 -5.76 8.81
N PHE A 56 3.35 -6.30 7.71
CA PHE A 56 3.72 -5.94 6.34
C PHE A 56 2.47 -5.53 5.57
N ASP A 57 2.60 -4.52 4.72
CA ASP A 57 1.48 -3.98 3.95
C ASP A 57 1.01 -4.96 2.90
N HIS A 58 -0.30 -5.04 2.71
CA HIS A 58 -0.94 -5.88 1.71
C HIS A 58 -1.25 -5.07 0.45
N LYS A 59 -0.26 -5.00 -0.44
CA LYS A 59 -0.38 -4.33 -1.74
C LYS A 59 -0.62 -5.37 -2.84
N PRO A 60 -1.45 -5.07 -3.88
CA PRO A 60 -1.69 -5.98 -5.00
C PRO A 60 -0.43 -6.39 -5.77
N THR A 61 0.64 -5.62 -5.67
CA THR A 61 1.94 -5.90 -6.29
C THR A 61 2.80 -6.90 -5.53
N ASN A 62 2.45 -7.25 -4.29
CA ASN A 62 3.18 -8.25 -3.53
C ASN A 62 2.95 -9.63 -4.17
N GLU A 63 4.01 -10.43 -4.27
CA GLU A 63 4.00 -11.72 -5.00
C GLU A 63 2.85 -12.64 -4.54
N THR A 64 2.72 -12.90 -3.24
CA THR A 64 1.68 -13.75 -2.67
C THR A 64 0.26 -13.20 -2.87
N GLU A 65 0.11 -11.87 -2.85
CA GLU A 65 -1.18 -11.21 -3.04
C GLU A 65 -1.59 -11.26 -4.51
N MET A 66 -0.67 -10.97 -5.42
CA MET A 66 -0.88 -11.03 -6.87
C MET A 66 -1.24 -12.45 -7.32
N GLU A 67 -0.54 -13.46 -6.81
CA GLU A 67 -0.86 -14.86 -7.06
C GLU A 67 -2.29 -15.22 -6.65
N ARG A 68 -2.71 -14.81 -5.45
CA ARG A 68 -4.10 -15.02 -4.98
C ARG A 68 -5.10 -14.31 -5.89
N ILE A 69 -4.87 -13.05 -6.21
CA ILE A 69 -5.74 -12.23 -7.08
C ILE A 69 -5.94 -12.92 -8.44
N ILE A 70 -4.85 -13.37 -9.09
CA ILE A 70 -4.90 -14.04 -10.40
C ILE A 70 -5.59 -15.41 -10.29
N LYS A 71 -5.28 -16.20 -9.26
CA LYS A 71 -5.92 -17.50 -9.01
C LYS A 71 -7.43 -17.35 -8.80
N ALA A 72 -7.86 -16.25 -8.18
CA ALA A 72 -9.27 -15.92 -7.96
C ALA A 72 -9.99 -15.37 -9.22
N GLY A 73 -9.28 -15.23 -10.35
CA GLY A 73 -9.82 -14.73 -11.61
C GLY A 73 -9.76 -13.21 -11.78
N GLY A 74 -9.12 -12.50 -10.86
CA GLY A 74 -8.81 -11.06 -10.98
C GLY A 74 -7.51 -10.80 -11.74
N PHE A 75 -7.14 -9.53 -11.84
CA PHE A 75 -5.86 -9.09 -12.41
C PHE A 75 -5.31 -7.88 -11.64
N VAL A 76 -4.04 -7.56 -11.84
CA VAL A 76 -3.41 -6.37 -11.26
C VAL A 76 -2.96 -5.44 -12.38
N GLU A 77 -3.46 -4.21 -12.36
CA GLU A 77 -3.13 -3.17 -13.35
C GLU A 77 -2.81 -1.86 -12.63
N PHE A 78 -1.70 -1.21 -12.99
CA PHE A 78 -1.21 0.01 -12.33
C PHE A 78 -1.12 -0.09 -10.79
N GLY A 79 -0.80 -1.29 -10.29
CA GLY A 79 -0.71 -1.58 -8.84
C GLY A 79 -2.07 -1.73 -8.14
N ARG A 80 -3.16 -1.86 -8.90
CA ARG A 80 -4.53 -1.96 -8.39
C ARG A 80 -5.20 -3.27 -8.80
N VAL A 81 -5.96 -3.86 -7.90
CA VAL A 81 -6.86 -5.00 -8.15
C VAL A 81 -7.90 -4.59 -9.18
N ASN A 82 -7.96 -5.33 -10.28
CA ASN A 82 -8.84 -5.08 -11.42
C ASN A 82 -8.77 -3.63 -11.93
N GLY A 83 -7.61 -2.97 -11.79
CA GLY A 83 -7.40 -1.56 -12.13
C GLY A 83 -8.11 -0.54 -11.22
N ASN A 84 -8.78 -0.99 -10.16
CA ASN A 84 -9.63 -0.14 -9.31
C ASN A 84 -9.04 0.03 -7.88
N LEU A 85 -8.96 -1.05 -7.10
CA LEU A 85 -8.63 -0.97 -5.67
C LEU A 85 -7.13 -1.10 -5.42
N ALA A 86 -6.54 -0.19 -4.65
CA ALA A 86 -5.10 -0.20 -4.32
C ALA A 86 -4.72 -1.15 -3.16
N LEU A 87 -5.72 -1.81 -2.56
CA LEU A 87 -5.58 -2.78 -1.48
C LEU A 87 -5.78 -4.20 -2.00
N SER A 88 -4.98 -5.16 -1.52
CA SER A 88 -5.27 -6.58 -1.73
C SER A 88 -6.02 -7.20 -0.56
N ARG A 89 -6.00 -6.58 0.63
CA ARG A 89 -6.74 -7.06 1.80
C ARG A 89 -7.50 -5.92 2.47
N ALA A 90 -8.74 -6.17 2.82
CA ALA A 90 -9.63 -5.22 3.48
C ALA A 90 -10.85 -5.94 4.07
N ILE A 91 -11.44 -5.38 5.12
CA ILE A 91 -12.79 -5.70 5.60
C ILE A 91 -13.79 -4.94 4.72
N GLY A 92 -14.95 -5.52 4.38
CA GLY A 92 -15.88 -4.89 3.42
C GLY A 92 -15.45 -5.13 1.97
N ASP A 93 -15.55 -4.13 1.09
CA ASP A 93 -15.18 -4.24 -0.33
C ASP A 93 -15.84 -5.46 -1.02
N PHE A 94 -17.12 -5.70 -0.71
CA PHE A 94 -17.80 -6.95 -1.04
C PHE A 94 -17.87 -7.21 -2.55
N GLU A 95 -17.82 -6.18 -3.40
CA GLU A 95 -17.78 -6.35 -4.86
C GLU A 95 -16.60 -7.22 -5.34
N PHE A 96 -15.51 -7.28 -4.56
CA PHE A 96 -14.33 -8.11 -4.83
C PHE A 96 -14.36 -9.50 -4.15
N LYS A 97 -15.46 -9.84 -3.47
CA LYS A 97 -15.64 -11.04 -2.64
C LYS A 97 -16.83 -11.91 -3.06
N GLN A 98 -17.23 -11.82 -4.33
CA GLN A 98 -18.45 -12.45 -4.85
C GLN A 98 -18.26 -13.88 -5.40
N SER A 99 -17.06 -14.47 -5.29
CA SER A 99 -16.83 -15.80 -5.83
C SER A 99 -17.42 -16.87 -4.90
N GLU A 100 -18.55 -17.48 -5.32
CA GLU A 100 -19.25 -18.53 -4.56
C GLU A 100 -18.42 -19.82 -4.39
N ASN A 101 -17.43 -20.04 -5.28
CA ASN A 101 -16.62 -21.25 -5.31
C ASN A 101 -15.29 -21.13 -4.54
N LEU A 102 -14.99 -19.96 -3.98
CA LEU A 102 -13.74 -19.70 -3.26
C LEU A 102 -14.04 -19.49 -1.78
N SER A 103 -13.11 -19.92 -0.92
CA SER A 103 -13.18 -19.57 0.50
C SER A 103 -13.00 -18.05 0.68
N ALA A 104 -13.28 -17.54 1.87
CA ALA A 104 -13.12 -16.10 2.16
C ALA A 104 -11.66 -15.63 2.05
N GLU A 105 -10.72 -16.54 2.32
CA GLU A 105 -9.27 -16.33 2.26
C GLU A 105 -8.73 -16.35 0.82
N GLU A 106 -9.46 -16.99 -0.10
CA GLU A 106 -9.07 -17.13 -1.51
C GLU A 106 -9.74 -16.11 -2.45
N GLN A 107 -10.58 -15.20 -1.93
CA GLN A 107 -11.20 -14.14 -2.72
C GLN A 107 -10.16 -13.18 -3.33
N VAL A 108 -10.56 -12.43 -4.36
CA VAL A 108 -9.70 -11.43 -5.02
C VAL A 108 -9.19 -10.42 -4.00
N VAL A 109 -10.09 -9.89 -3.16
CA VAL A 109 -9.75 -9.13 -1.94
C VAL A 109 -10.19 -9.97 -0.75
N THR A 110 -9.35 -10.08 0.28
CA THR A 110 -9.67 -10.88 1.47
C THR A 110 -9.52 -10.07 2.75
N CYS A 111 -10.35 -10.32 3.77
CA CYS A 111 -10.14 -9.77 5.11
C CYS A 111 -9.28 -10.67 6.01
N ASN A 112 -8.57 -11.67 5.45
CA ASN A 112 -7.76 -12.61 6.22
C ASN A 112 -6.49 -11.92 6.71
N PRO A 113 -6.29 -11.75 8.03
CA PRO A 113 -5.13 -11.03 8.51
C PRO A 113 -3.88 -11.91 8.53
N ASP A 114 -2.73 -11.29 8.30
CA ASP A 114 -1.45 -11.88 8.69
C ASP A 114 -1.22 -11.62 10.19
N LEU A 115 -0.65 -12.60 10.89
CA LEU A 115 -0.34 -12.53 12.31
C LEU A 115 1.17 -12.53 12.54
N ILE A 116 1.66 -11.59 13.34
CA ILE A 116 3.04 -11.58 13.84
C ILE A 116 3.00 -11.54 15.37
N GLU A 117 3.75 -12.46 15.99
CA GLU A 117 3.92 -12.53 17.42
C GLU A 117 5.31 -12.03 17.84
N HIS A 118 5.37 -11.34 18.97
CA HIS A 118 6.59 -10.81 19.56
C HIS A 118 6.56 -10.99 21.08
N GLU A 119 7.53 -11.73 21.63
CA GLU A 119 7.76 -11.81 23.08
C GLU A 119 8.40 -10.51 23.58
N ILE A 120 7.77 -9.85 24.55
CA ILE A 120 8.23 -8.57 25.10
C ILE A 120 9.54 -8.78 25.87
N THR A 121 10.53 -7.98 25.52
CA THR A 121 11.83 -7.90 26.15
C THR A 121 12.02 -6.59 26.90
N LYS A 122 13.05 -6.54 27.75
CA LYS A 122 13.44 -5.32 28.47
C LYS A 122 13.91 -4.17 27.56
N ASP A 123 14.29 -4.48 26.33
CA ASP A 123 14.85 -3.55 25.36
C ASP A 123 13.75 -2.94 24.47
N ASP A 124 12.51 -3.43 24.59
CA ASP A 124 11.36 -2.89 23.87
C ASP A 124 10.87 -1.60 24.51
N GLU A 125 10.63 -0.61 23.67
CA GLU A 125 10.43 0.77 24.09
C GLU A 125 8.98 1.20 23.91
N PHE A 126 8.47 1.11 22.68
CA PHE A 126 7.11 1.48 22.31
C PHE A 126 6.68 0.83 20.99
N ILE A 127 5.37 0.75 20.78
CA ILE A 127 4.73 0.32 19.53
C ILE A 127 4.14 1.55 18.85
N VAL A 128 4.21 1.61 17.52
CA VAL A 128 3.50 2.61 16.71
C VAL A 128 2.58 1.87 15.74
N LEU A 129 1.31 2.24 15.70
CA LEU A 129 0.35 1.85 14.67
C LEU A 129 -0.07 3.11 13.92
N ALA A 130 -0.10 3.08 12.59
CA ALA A 130 -0.60 4.19 11.80
C ALA A 130 -1.19 3.72 10.45
N CYS A 131 -2.00 4.57 9.83
CA CYS A 131 -2.41 4.40 8.43
C CYS A 131 -1.30 4.81 7.46
N ASP A 132 -1.48 4.48 6.18
CA ASP A 132 -0.60 4.81 5.07
C ASP A 132 -0.35 6.32 4.90
N GLY A 133 -1.28 7.18 5.31
CA GLY A 133 -1.04 8.63 5.37
C GLY A 133 0.21 9.06 6.15
N ILE A 134 0.70 8.22 7.09
CA ILE A 134 2.01 8.39 7.75
C ILE A 134 3.11 7.62 7.01
N TRP A 135 2.85 6.35 6.64
CA TRP A 135 3.87 5.45 6.08
C TRP A 135 4.29 5.76 4.65
N ASP A 136 3.48 6.52 3.91
CA ASP A 136 3.81 7.06 2.60
C ASP A 136 4.81 8.23 2.71
N CYS A 137 4.86 8.90 3.87
CA CYS A 137 5.74 10.03 4.14
C CYS A 137 7.01 9.63 4.90
N MET A 138 6.93 8.61 5.75
CA MET A 138 8.00 8.24 6.67
C MET A 138 8.28 6.73 6.66
N THR A 139 9.56 6.38 6.62
CA THR A 139 10.02 4.99 6.83
C THR A 139 9.83 4.55 8.28
N ASN A 140 9.86 3.23 8.50
CA ASN A 140 9.77 2.64 9.85
C ASN A 140 10.78 3.25 10.83
N GLN A 141 12.02 3.48 10.39
CA GLN A 141 13.05 4.03 11.26
C GLN A 141 12.88 5.54 11.49
N GLU A 142 12.45 6.30 10.47
CA GLU A 142 12.16 7.73 10.64
C GLU A 142 11.07 7.96 11.67
N VAL A 143 10.02 7.13 11.70
CA VAL A 143 8.97 7.19 12.73
C VAL A 143 9.55 6.92 14.13
N VAL A 144 10.38 5.88 14.28
CA VAL A 144 11.06 5.61 15.57
C VAL A 144 11.93 6.79 15.99
N ASP A 145 12.74 7.32 15.08
CA ASP A 145 13.62 8.45 15.35
C ASP A 145 12.85 9.71 15.72
N PHE A 146 11.69 9.93 15.10
CA PHE A 146 10.79 11.05 15.38
C PHE A 146 10.23 10.96 16.80
N VAL A 147 9.75 9.79 17.22
CA VAL A 147 9.26 9.56 18.59
C VAL A 147 10.38 9.76 19.61
N HIS A 148 11.57 9.20 19.36
CA HIS A 148 12.75 9.39 20.21
C HIS A 148 13.14 10.87 20.34
N LYS A 149 13.11 11.61 19.23
CA LYS A 149 13.40 13.06 19.21
C LYS A 149 12.38 13.83 20.06
N GLY A 150 11.08 13.56 19.90
CA GLY A 150 10.03 14.18 20.71
C GLY A 150 10.20 13.92 22.20
N ILE A 151 10.48 12.67 22.57
CA ILE A 151 10.75 12.28 23.96
C ILE A 151 11.99 12.99 24.53
N LYS A 152 13.06 13.12 23.74
CA LYS A 152 14.28 13.87 24.12
C LYS A 152 14.02 15.35 24.35
N LEU A 153 13.09 15.95 23.58
CA LEU A 153 12.61 17.31 23.78
C LEU A 153 11.64 17.45 24.96
N GLY A 154 11.25 16.34 25.60
CA GLY A 154 10.36 16.34 26.75
C GLY A 154 8.87 16.45 26.40
N LYS A 155 8.49 16.19 25.14
CA LYS A 155 7.10 16.19 24.69
C LYS A 155 6.36 14.94 25.17
N ARG A 156 5.05 15.08 25.38
CA ARG A 156 4.16 13.94 25.68
C ARG A 156 3.82 13.17 24.40
N LEU A 157 3.38 11.92 24.49
CA LEU A 157 3.15 11.08 23.30
C LEU A 157 2.08 11.67 22.38
N GLU A 158 1.05 12.29 22.93
CA GLU A 158 0.01 12.97 22.16
C GLU A 158 0.55 14.14 21.33
N GLU A 159 1.45 14.96 21.90
CA GLU A 159 2.11 16.07 21.19
C GLU A 159 3.03 15.53 20.08
N ILE A 160 3.65 14.37 20.31
CA ILE A 160 4.48 13.69 19.30
C ILE A 160 3.62 13.18 18.14
N CYS A 161 2.43 12.64 18.43
CA CYS A 161 1.47 12.26 17.38
C CYS A 161 1.06 13.48 16.55
N GLU A 162 0.70 14.59 17.20
CA GLU A 162 0.33 15.85 16.53
C GLU A 162 1.47 16.35 15.63
N ASP A 163 2.68 16.48 16.18
CA ASP A 163 3.86 16.90 15.43
C ASP A 163 4.15 15.99 14.22
N MET A 164 3.93 14.67 14.38
CA MET A 164 4.19 13.69 13.32
C MET A 164 3.18 13.83 12.18
N MET A 165 1.91 14.07 12.50
CA MET A 165 0.89 14.36 11.49
C MET A 165 1.21 15.68 10.78
N ASP A 166 1.53 16.75 11.52
CA ASP A 166 1.94 18.05 10.94
C ASP A 166 3.18 17.92 10.05
N HIS A 167 4.10 17.00 10.37
CA HIS A 167 5.27 16.72 9.54
C HIS A 167 4.92 16.03 8.22
N CYS A 168 3.84 15.25 8.17
CA CYS A 168 3.42 14.50 7.00
C CYS A 168 2.43 15.28 6.11
N VAL A 169 1.73 16.29 6.64
CA VAL A 169 0.80 17.13 5.86
C VAL A 169 1.52 17.80 4.69
N ALA A 170 0.93 17.72 3.50
CA ALA A 170 1.42 18.37 2.30
C ALA A 170 1.44 19.91 2.46
N ASP A 171 2.52 20.54 2.00
CA ASP A 171 2.57 22.00 1.85
C ASP A 171 2.15 22.45 0.43
N GLU A 172 2.07 23.76 0.20
CA GLU A 172 1.70 24.33 -1.11
C GLU A 172 2.67 23.96 -2.25
N GLN A 173 3.88 23.49 -1.92
CA GLN A 173 4.93 23.17 -2.89
C GLN A 173 5.00 21.66 -3.19
N THR A 174 4.26 20.85 -2.43
CA THR A 174 4.24 19.40 -2.56
C THR A 174 3.48 19.01 -3.83
N THR A 175 4.18 18.34 -4.75
CA THR A 175 3.64 17.99 -6.09
C THR A 175 3.64 16.48 -6.36
N ASN A 176 4.16 15.69 -5.43
CA ASN A 176 4.30 14.23 -5.55
C ASN A 176 3.07 13.46 -5.04
N GLY A 177 2.05 14.14 -4.50
CA GLY A 177 0.83 13.53 -3.97
C GLY A 177 0.95 12.96 -2.55
N LEU A 178 2.09 13.14 -1.87
CA LEU A 178 2.25 12.76 -0.46
C LEU A 178 1.60 13.78 0.46
N GLY A 179 1.07 13.34 1.61
CA GLY A 179 0.56 14.23 2.66
C GLY A 179 -0.84 14.79 2.46
N TYR A 180 -1.61 14.24 1.50
CA TYR A 180 -3.01 14.63 1.24
C TYR A 180 -4.04 13.67 1.85
N ASP A 181 -3.61 12.56 2.43
CA ASP A 181 -4.51 11.54 2.96
C ASP A 181 -4.96 11.85 4.39
N ASN A 182 -5.96 11.12 4.87
CA ASN A 182 -6.28 11.04 6.27
C ASN A 182 -5.11 10.43 7.05
N MET A 183 -4.88 10.94 8.25
CA MET A 183 -3.80 10.50 9.12
C MET A 183 -4.35 10.06 10.46
N SER A 184 -3.88 8.91 10.93
CA SER A 184 -4.17 8.36 12.24
C SER A 184 -2.94 7.63 12.75
N VAL A 185 -2.53 7.93 13.98
CA VAL A 185 -1.35 7.34 14.62
C VAL A 185 -1.62 7.07 16.10
N ILE A 186 -1.16 5.92 16.57
CA ILE A 186 -1.23 5.48 17.97
C ILE A 186 0.18 5.10 18.41
N ILE A 187 0.65 5.68 19.53
CA ILE A 187 1.91 5.30 20.17
C ILE A 187 1.60 4.67 21.53
N VAL A 188 2.10 3.45 21.76
CA VAL A 188 1.91 2.71 23.00
C VAL A 188 3.28 2.49 23.67
N GLY A 189 3.52 3.13 24.82
CA GLY A 189 4.74 2.95 25.59
C GLY A 189 4.78 1.62 26.35
N ILE A 190 5.86 0.84 26.19
CA ILE A 190 6.07 -0.42 26.90
C ILE A 190 6.85 -0.13 28.18
N LEU A 191 6.14 -0.03 29.30
CA LEU A 191 6.74 0.43 30.55
C LEU A 191 7.66 -0.61 31.20
N ASN A 192 7.42 -1.91 30.99
CA ASN A 192 8.20 -2.99 31.59
C ASN A 192 8.35 -2.80 33.13
N GLY A 193 7.22 -2.55 33.81
CA GLY A 193 7.15 -2.32 35.26
C GLY A 193 7.63 -0.96 35.77
N LYS A 194 8.12 -0.07 34.88
CA LYS A 194 8.55 1.29 35.24
C LYS A 194 7.35 2.22 35.40
N SER A 195 7.50 3.29 36.17
CA SER A 195 6.60 4.44 36.07
C SER A 195 6.75 5.13 34.71
N GLN A 196 5.74 5.89 34.28
CA GLN A 196 5.79 6.66 33.04
C GLN A 196 7.03 7.57 33.00
N GLN A 197 7.36 8.27 34.10
CA GLN A 197 8.52 9.16 34.16
C GLN A 197 9.86 8.42 34.04
N GLU A 198 9.98 7.25 34.69
CA GLU A 198 11.18 6.40 34.59
C GLU A 198 11.34 5.87 33.17
N TRP A 199 10.24 5.49 32.51
CA TRP A 199 10.24 5.08 31.11
C TRP A 199 10.71 6.22 30.19
N TYR A 200 10.15 7.43 30.30
CA TYR A 200 10.62 8.60 29.55
C TYR A 200 12.12 8.87 29.78
N ASN A 201 12.58 8.77 31.02
CA ASN A 201 13.99 8.96 31.37
C ASN A 201 14.90 7.86 30.79
N ALA A 202 14.40 6.64 30.62
CA ALA A 202 15.12 5.55 29.97
C ALA A 202 15.25 5.82 28.47
N ILE A 203 14.15 6.14 27.78
CA ILE A 203 14.15 6.44 26.33
C ILE A 203 15.05 7.63 26.00
N LYS A 204 15.07 8.69 26.84
CA LYS A 204 15.98 9.83 26.67
C LYS A 204 17.46 9.44 26.60
N LYS A 205 17.85 8.34 27.24
CA LYS A 205 19.22 7.83 27.25
C LYS A 205 19.52 6.89 26.07
N THR A 206 18.50 6.39 25.39
CA THR A 206 18.68 5.54 24.21
C THR A 206 19.21 6.38 23.04
N SER A 207 20.28 5.88 22.41
CA SER A 207 20.78 6.40 21.14
C SER A 207 20.06 5.70 19.99
N THR A 208 19.48 6.46 19.08
CA THR A 208 18.94 5.90 17.83
C THR A 208 20.07 5.63 16.85
N VAL A 209 19.89 4.62 16.00
CA VAL A 209 20.83 4.36 14.91
C VAL A 209 20.42 5.25 13.75
N SER A 210 21.16 6.34 13.51
CA SER A 210 20.96 7.15 12.31
C SER A 210 21.24 6.28 11.08
N VAL A 211 20.19 5.83 10.39
CA VAL A 211 20.35 5.15 9.11
C VAL A 211 20.68 6.25 8.09
N PRO A 212 21.81 6.19 7.36
CA PRO A 212 22.02 7.10 6.25
C PRO A 212 20.90 6.84 5.24
N ASN A 213 20.17 7.89 4.84
CA ASN A 213 19.06 7.87 3.88
C ASN A 213 19.26 6.80 2.80
N SER A 214 18.72 5.60 3.04
CA SER A 214 18.54 4.61 2.00
C SER A 214 17.20 4.97 1.38
N PRO A 215 17.12 5.15 0.05
CA PRO A 215 15.83 5.31 -0.59
C PRO A 215 14.99 4.10 -0.20
N CYS A 216 13.76 4.39 0.21
CA CYS A 216 12.67 3.43 0.35
C CYS A 216 12.84 2.34 -0.71
N SER A 217 12.75 1.07 -0.29
CA SER A 217 12.88 -0.12 -1.12
C SER A 217 12.39 0.18 -2.54
N SER A 218 13.32 0.11 -3.48
CA SER A 218 13.07 0.36 -4.90
C SER A 218 11.83 -0.41 -5.34
N THR A 219 10.74 0.31 -5.52
CA THR A 219 9.76 -0.07 -6.52
C THR A 219 10.52 -0.17 -7.84
N PRO A 220 10.32 -1.22 -8.66
CA PRO A 220 10.70 -1.13 -10.05
C PRO A 220 9.84 0.02 -10.59
N SER A 221 10.47 1.17 -10.80
CA SER A 221 9.87 2.26 -11.56
C SER A 221 9.28 1.65 -12.83
N SER A 222 7.98 1.81 -13.03
CA SER A 222 7.33 1.54 -14.31
C SER A 222 8.21 2.12 -15.41
N PRO A 223 8.49 1.38 -16.51
CA PRO A 223 9.36 1.89 -17.55
C PRO A 223 8.83 3.26 -18.00
N LYS A 224 9.68 4.28 -17.90
CA LYS A 224 9.41 5.61 -18.44
C LYS A 224 9.14 5.43 -19.93
N VAL A 225 7.87 5.48 -20.32
CA VAL A 225 7.49 5.64 -21.71
C VAL A 225 7.89 7.07 -22.07
N ASP A 226 9.01 7.21 -22.78
CA ASP A 226 9.42 8.46 -23.41
C ASP A 226 8.32 8.89 -24.40
N ARG A 227 7.40 9.76 -23.95
CA ARG A 227 6.28 10.29 -24.75
C ARG A 227 6.72 11.06 -26.00
N ASN A 228 8.02 11.30 -26.19
CA ASN A 228 8.54 12.04 -27.33
C ASN A 228 9.00 11.16 -28.51
N ASN A 229 9.08 9.83 -28.36
CA ASN A 229 9.49 8.93 -29.48
C ASN A 229 8.32 8.23 -30.19
N ASP A 230 7.11 8.24 -29.60
CA ASP A 230 5.94 7.55 -30.17
C ASP A 230 5.13 8.41 -31.15
N LEU A 231 5.33 9.73 -31.17
CA LEU A 231 4.67 10.60 -32.14
C LEU A 231 5.35 10.53 -33.51
N ASP A 232 6.69 10.47 -33.56
CA ASP A 232 7.44 10.37 -34.81
C ASP A 232 7.28 8.98 -35.46
N LYS A 233 7.27 7.90 -34.65
CA LYS A 233 7.02 6.54 -35.17
C LYS A 233 5.58 6.32 -35.63
N LYS A 234 4.60 6.99 -35.02
CA LYS A 234 3.20 6.94 -35.49
C LYS A 234 3.00 7.72 -36.80
N GLU A 235 3.74 8.80 -37.04
CA GLU A 235 3.70 9.50 -38.33
C GLU A 235 4.39 8.72 -39.46
N GLU A 236 5.50 8.04 -39.20
CA GLU A 236 6.18 7.20 -40.21
C GLU A 236 5.34 5.97 -40.59
N GLY A 237 4.76 5.26 -39.60
CA GLY A 237 3.88 4.11 -39.86
C GLY A 237 2.62 4.46 -40.67
N ARG A 238 2.03 5.63 -40.39
CA ARG A 238 0.82 6.10 -41.10
C ARG A 238 1.12 6.54 -42.54
N LYS A 239 2.33 7.05 -42.82
CA LYS A 239 2.81 7.35 -44.17
C LYS A 239 3.14 6.08 -44.97
N GLU A 240 3.62 5.03 -44.31
CA GLU A 240 3.93 3.75 -44.98
C GLU A 240 2.68 2.92 -45.29
N GLU A 241 1.67 2.91 -44.41
CA GLU A 241 0.36 2.30 -44.68
C GLU A 241 -0.41 3.03 -45.80
N GLY A 242 -0.40 4.37 -45.81
CA GLY A 242 -1.03 5.15 -46.88
C GLY A 242 -0.42 4.86 -48.26
N ARG A 243 0.91 4.66 -48.33
CA ARG A 243 1.62 4.35 -49.58
C ARG A 243 1.37 2.92 -50.06
N LYS A 244 1.17 1.96 -49.14
CA LYS A 244 0.78 0.57 -49.46
C LYS A 244 -0.68 0.48 -49.92
N GLU A 245 -1.57 1.32 -49.38
CA GLU A 245 -2.98 1.35 -49.77
C GLU A 245 -3.21 2.02 -51.13
N GLU A 246 -2.44 3.08 -51.47
CA GLU A 246 -2.44 3.67 -52.82
C GLU A 246 -1.89 2.70 -53.88
N GLY A 247 -0.81 1.97 -53.59
CA GLY A 247 -0.27 0.95 -54.50
C GLY A 247 -1.25 -0.19 -54.81
N ARG A 248 -2.01 -0.65 -53.80
CA ARG A 248 -3.04 -1.69 -53.97
C ARG A 248 -4.24 -1.21 -54.80
N LYS A 249 -4.63 0.06 -54.67
CA LYS A 249 -5.70 0.66 -55.48
C LYS A 249 -5.27 0.88 -56.94
N GLU A 250 -3.98 1.11 -57.19
CA GLU A 250 -3.45 1.27 -58.56
C GLU A 250 -3.25 -0.07 -59.29
N GLU A 251 -2.91 -1.14 -58.58
CA GLU A 251 -2.88 -2.51 -59.14
C GLU A 251 -4.29 -3.05 -59.46
N GLY A 252 -5.26 -2.84 -58.56
CA GLY A 252 -6.65 -3.26 -58.80
C GLY A 252 -7.29 -2.57 -60.02
N ARG A 253 -6.94 -1.30 -60.28
CA ARG A 253 -7.42 -0.56 -61.46
C ARG A 253 -6.80 -1.04 -62.77
N LYS A 254 -5.59 -1.64 -62.73
CA LYS A 254 -4.93 -2.23 -63.92
C LYS A 254 -5.45 -3.63 -64.23
N GLU A 255 -5.94 -4.37 -63.24
CA GLU A 255 -6.59 -5.68 -63.45
C GLU A 255 -8.01 -5.54 -63.99
N GLU A 256 -8.83 -4.61 -63.47
CA GLU A 256 -10.17 -4.32 -64.01
C GLU A 256 -10.15 -3.77 -65.46
N GLY A 257 -9.06 -3.10 -65.85
CA GLY A 257 -8.86 -2.65 -67.23
C GLY A 257 -8.58 -3.78 -68.22
N LYS A 258 -7.91 -4.87 -67.77
CA LYS A 258 -7.56 -6.02 -68.62
C LYS A 258 -8.70 -7.02 -68.78
N GLU A 259 -9.64 -7.09 -67.85
CA GLU A 259 -10.85 -7.92 -68.00
C GLU A 259 -11.87 -7.31 -68.96
N LYS A 260 -11.91 -5.97 -69.09
CA LYS A 260 -12.81 -5.29 -70.03
C LYS A 260 -12.38 -5.36 -71.50
N GLU A 261 -11.11 -5.61 -71.79
CA GLU A 261 -10.61 -5.82 -73.16
C GLU A 261 -10.74 -7.28 -73.65
N LYS A 262 -11.09 -8.24 -72.79
CA LYS A 262 -11.28 -9.65 -73.18
C LYS A 262 -12.75 -10.06 -73.39
N SER A 263 -13.69 -9.13 -73.22
CA SER A 263 -15.14 -9.37 -73.38
C SER A 263 -15.78 -8.47 -74.46
N SER A 264 -15.01 -8.04 -75.47
CA SER A 264 -15.53 -7.41 -76.69
C SER A 264 -14.95 -8.07 -77.93
#